data_AF-A0A5B2Z196-F1
#
_entry.id   AF-A0A5B2Z196-F1
#
_cell.length_a   1.000
_cell.length_b   1.000
_cell.length_c   1.000
_cell.angle_alpha   90.00
_cell.angle_beta   90.00
_cell.angle_gamma   90.00
#
_symmetry.space_group_name_H-M   'P 1'
#
loop_
_entity.id
_entity.type
_entity.pdbx_description
1 polymer ?
#
loop_
_entity_poly.entity_id
_entity_poly.type
_entity_poly.pdbx_seq_one_letter_code
_entity_poly.pdbx_strand_id
1 'polypeptide(L)'
;MKKFILIMVLGSALFTGGAIYDGIDNQDMTQPTIHFWEKNPMKLNLYAKGQCTYYVFDRIRQDGNMISNRWGDAKYWANEASKEGYKVNDNPSVGSILQYPKGQHGHVAYVDKVNHDGSLTVFDMNYRKPYEVTKRTVYEYQVDEFNYIHPKKNQSENA
;
A
#
# COMPACT_ATOMS: atom_id res chain seq x y z
N MET A 1 73.88 -0.12 -12.26
CA MET A 1 74.48 0.91 -11.38
C MET A 1 73.39 1.58 -10.57
N LYS A 2 73.60 1.69 -9.25
CA LYS A 2 72.83 2.46 -8.23
C LYS A 2 71.47 1.84 -7.79
N LYS A 3 71.43 1.09 -6.67
CA LYS A 3 71.29 1.48 -5.22
C LYS A 3 69.79 1.50 -4.80
N PHE A 4 69.27 0.44 -4.16
CA PHE A 4 69.15 0.23 -2.69
C PHE A 4 68.30 1.28 -1.95
N ILE A 5 67.09 0.90 -1.46
CA ILE A 5 66.42 1.18 -0.15
C ILE A 5 65.26 0.15 -0.07
N LEU A 6 65.27 -0.99 0.66
CA LEU A 6 65.36 -1.30 2.10
C LEU A 6 64.20 -0.76 2.95
N ILE A 7 63.31 -1.65 3.44
CA ILE A 7 62.77 -1.77 4.81
C ILE A 7 61.67 -2.86 4.75
N MET A 8 62.01 -4.12 5.04
CA MET A 8 61.93 -4.78 6.35
C MET A 8 60.50 -4.95 6.88
N VAL A 9 59.96 -6.14 6.62
CA VAL A 9 58.92 -6.82 7.38
C VAL A 9 59.47 -7.15 8.77
N LEU A 10 58.79 -6.74 9.85
CA LEU A 10 58.45 -7.56 11.04
C LEU A 10 58.21 -6.71 12.30
N GLY A 11 57.09 -7.02 12.95
CA GLY A 11 56.65 -6.56 14.26
C GLY A 11 55.17 -6.90 14.42
N SER A 12 54.76 -8.18 14.42
CA SER A 12 54.43 -8.99 15.63
C SER A 12 53.73 -8.16 16.72
N ALA A 13 52.58 -8.50 17.31
CA ALA A 13 51.71 -9.67 17.34
C ALA A 13 50.34 -9.12 17.82
N LEU A 14 49.21 -9.76 17.53
CA LEU A 14 48.53 -10.62 18.50
C LEU A 14 47.48 -11.47 17.77
N PHE A 15 47.62 -12.79 17.93
CA PHE A 15 46.56 -13.81 17.90
C PHE A 15 45.40 -13.35 18.81
N THR A 16 44.11 -13.56 18.53
CA THR A 16 43.35 -14.80 18.25
C THR A 16 41.96 -14.37 17.76
N GLY A 17 41.40 -14.90 16.67
CA GLY A 17 40.68 -16.18 16.74
C GLY A 17 39.21 -15.97 17.16
N GLY A 18 38.37 -15.51 16.24
CA GLY A 18 36.92 -15.40 16.44
C GLY A 18 36.27 -14.70 15.25
N ALA A 19 35.35 -15.39 14.57
CA ALA A 19 34.55 -14.92 13.42
C ALA A 19 35.24 -14.92 12.03
N ILE A 20 36.06 -15.93 11.76
CA ILE A 20 35.97 -16.63 10.46
C ILE A 20 34.88 -17.69 10.66
N TYR A 21 33.61 -17.28 10.68
CA TYR A 21 32.38 -18.08 10.56
C TYR A 21 31.20 -17.15 10.86
N ASP A 22 30.89 -16.28 9.91
CA ASP A 22 29.53 -15.93 9.50
C ASP A 22 29.57 -14.76 8.52
N GLY A 23 28.95 -14.94 7.35
CA GLY A 23 28.59 -13.83 6.47
C GLY A 23 29.39 -13.69 5.18
N ILE A 24 29.61 -14.79 4.45
CA ILE A 24 29.54 -14.73 2.98
C ILE A 24 28.06 -14.49 2.61
N ASP A 25 27.51 -13.32 2.95
CA ASP A 25 26.25 -12.81 2.39
C ASP A 25 26.05 -11.31 2.67
N ASN A 26 27.12 -10.51 2.60
CA ASN A 26 26.98 -9.05 2.51
C ASN A 26 27.19 -8.63 1.05
N GLN A 27 26.36 -9.18 0.16
CA GLN A 27 25.98 -8.51 -1.07
C GLN A 27 24.59 -7.91 -0.90
N ASP A 28 24.48 -6.86 -0.09
CA ASP A 28 23.47 -5.85 -0.39
C ASP A 28 24.10 -4.45 -0.36
N MET A 29 24.94 -4.22 -1.36
CA MET A 29 25.21 -2.88 -1.89
C MET A 29 24.31 -2.64 -3.11
N THR A 30 23.01 -2.92 -3.04
CA THR A 30 22.09 -2.45 -4.09
C THR A 30 21.74 -0.99 -3.85
N GLN A 31 22.51 -0.13 -4.50
CA GLN A 31 22.25 1.24 -4.96
C GLN A 31 21.42 2.18 -4.08
N PRO A 32 21.91 3.40 -3.78
CA PRO A 32 21.02 4.47 -3.31
C PRO A 32 20.09 4.84 -4.47
N THR A 33 18.87 4.30 -4.49
CA THR A 33 17.84 4.77 -5.41
C THR A 33 17.48 6.19 -5.01
N ILE A 34 18.00 7.16 -5.74
CA ILE A 34 17.65 8.56 -5.57
C ILE A 34 16.27 8.74 -6.21
N HIS A 35 15.20 8.60 -5.41
CA HIS A 35 13.80 8.73 -5.84
C HIS A 35 13.43 10.20 -6.14
N PHE A 36 14.03 10.79 -7.18
CA PHE A 36 13.70 12.14 -7.65
C PHE A 36 12.32 12.25 -8.33
N TRP A 37 11.65 11.12 -8.61
CA TRP A 37 10.42 11.07 -9.42
C TRP A 37 9.31 10.15 -8.89
N GLU A 38 9.33 9.75 -7.61
CA GLU A 38 8.25 8.95 -7.07
C GLU A 38 6.99 9.81 -6.89
N LYS A 39 6.10 9.75 -7.88
CA LYS A 39 4.75 10.30 -7.76
C LYS A 39 3.97 9.44 -6.76
N ASN A 40 4.11 9.72 -5.47
CA ASN A 40 3.22 9.18 -4.46
C ASN A 40 1.80 9.76 -4.68
N PRO A 41 0.82 8.98 -5.18
CA PRO A 41 -0.52 9.48 -5.43
C PRO A 41 -1.24 9.89 -4.13
N MET A 42 -0.81 9.36 -2.98
CA MET A 42 -1.42 9.58 -1.67
C MET A 42 -1.13 10.96 -1.08
N LYS A 43 -0.13 11.69 -1.61
CA LYS A 43 0.26 13.03 -1.14
C LYS A 43 -0.90 14.04 -1.22
N LEU A 44 -1.77 13.89 -2.23
CA LEU A 44 -2.90 14.79 -2.43
C LEU A 44 -4.17 13.98 -2.73
N ASN A 45 -5.19 14.19 -1.90
CA ASN A 45 -6.52 13.67 -2.16
C ASN A 45 -7.26 14.63 -3.10
N LEU A 46 -7.48 14.20 -4.34
CA LEU A 46 -8.17 14.97 -5.39
C LEU A 46 -9.66 14.68 -5.48
N TYR A 47 -10.17 13.73 -4.69
CA TYR A 47 -11.60 13.45 -4.65
C TYR A 47 -12.36 14.58 -3.95
N ALA A 48 -13.64 14.74 -4.27
CA ALA A 48 -14.46 15.78 -3.67
C ALA A 48 -14.70 15.49 -2.18
N LYS A 49 -14.37 16.45 -1.32
CA LYS A 49 -14.63 16.36 0.13
C LYS A 49 -16.09 16.03 0.39
N GLY A 50 -16.33 15.19 1.39
CA GLY A 50 -17.69 14.77 1.75
C GLY A 50 -18.22 13.58 0.94
N GLN A 51 -17.47 13.04 -0.02
CA GLN A 51 -17.86 11.87 -0.82
C GLN A 51 -17.25 10.56 -0.31
N CYS A 52 -17.86 9.43 -0.69
CA CYS A 52 -17.37 8.09 -0.37
C CYS A 52 -15.92 7.87 -0.84
N THR A 53 -15.60 8.32 -2.05
CA THR A 53 -14.26 8.24 -2.66
C THR A 53 -13.21 9.00 -1.85
N TYR A 54 -13.53 10.19 -1.36
CA TYR A 54 -12.64 11.01 -0.54
C TYR A 54 -12.30 10.33 0.78
N TYR A 55 -13.31 9.81 1.47
CA TYR A 55 -13.12 9.09 2.74
C TYR A 55 -12.28 7.83 2.56
N VAL A 56 -12.63 6.98 1.57
CA VAL A 56 -11.91 5.72 1.34
C VAL A 56 -10.45 5.99 0.98
N PHE A 57 -10.16 6.98 0.15
CA PHE A 57 -8.79 7.37 -0.16
C PHE A 57 -7.98 7.74 1.09
N ASP A 58 -8.55 8.57 1.98
CA ASP A 58 -7.88 8.96 3.21
C ASP A 58 -7.70 7.78 4.17
N ARG A 59 -8.64 6.83 4.22
CA ARG A 59 -8.49 5.60 5.01
C ARG A 59 -7.37 4.70 4.49
N ILE A 60 -7.31 4.46 3.18
CA ILE A 60 -6.21 3.70 2.57
C ILE A 60 -4.86 4.32 2.88
N ARG A 61 -4.76 5.66 2.83
CA ARG A 61 -3.54 6.38 3.22
C ARG A 61 -3.18 6.14 4.69
N GLN A 62 -4.16 6.19 5.59
CA GLN A 62 -3.93 5.96 7.03
C GLN A 62 -3.40 4.56 7.32
N ASP A 63 -3.73 3.58 6.49
CA ASP A 63 -3.21 2.20 6.61
C ASP A 63 -1.84 2.01 5.93
N GLY A 64 -1.18 3.09 5.48
CA GLY A 64 0.10 3.03 4.79
C GLY A 64 0.03 2.37 3.41
N ASN A 65 -1.15 2.38 2.79
CA ASN A 65 -1.40 1.83 1.47
C ASN A 65 -1.62 2.95 0.44
N MET A 66 -1.58 2.58 -0.84
CA MET A 66 -1.78 3.49 -1.96
C MET A 66 -2.90 3.04 -2.90
N ILE A 67 -3.60 4.03 -3.46
CA ILE A 67 -4.47 3.95 -4.63
C ILE A 67 -4.27 5.21 -5.49
N SER A 68 -4.82 5.24 -6.71
CA SER A 68 -4.81 6.46 -7.51
C SER A 68 -5.70 7.54 -6.93
N ASN A 69 -5.28 8.80 -7.08
CA ASN A 69 -6.13 9.96 -6.82
C ASN A 69 -6.94 10.40 -8.05
N ARG A 70 -7.01 9.57 -9.11
CA ARG A 70 -7.58 9.94 -10.42
C ARG A 70 -8.57 8.94 -11.02
N TRP A 71 -9.06 7.95 -10.26
CA TRP A 71 -10.06 7.00 -10.78
C TRP A 71 -11.46 7.62 -10.98
N GLY A 72 -11.68 8.83 -10.48
CA GLY A 72 -12.94 9.56 -10.64
C GLY A 72 -14.07 8.99 -9.77
N ASP A 73 -15.27 8.92 -10.34
CA ASP A 73 -16.46 8.39 -9.67
C ASP A 73 -16.28 6.92 -9.26
N ALA A 74 -16.88 6.54 -8.13
CA ALA A 74 -16.79 5.21 -7.55
C ALA A 74 -17.15 4.08 -8.54
N LYS A 75 -18.08 4.32 -9.48
CA LYS A 75 -18.48 3.33 -10.50
C LYS A 75 -17.34 2.88 -11.41
N TYR A 76 -16.29 3.68 -11.56
CA TYR A 76 -15.15 3.37 -12.42
C TYR A 76 -13.96 2.73 -11.69
N TRP A 77 -13.94 2.77 -10.36
CA TRP A 77 -12.76 2.42 -9.57
C TRP A 77 -12.23 1.02 -9.87
N ALA A 78 -13.08 0.00 -9.95
CA ALA A 78 -12.64 -1.37 -10.24
C ALA A 78 -11.96 -1.49 -11.63
N ASN A 79 -12.50 -0.83 -12.64
CA ASN A 79 -11.94 -0.82 -13.99
C ASN A 79 -10.62 -0.04 -14.07
N GLU A 80 -10.56 1.16 -13.51
CA GLU A 80 -9.35 1.98 -13.52
C GLU A 80 -8.24 1.38 -12.65
N ALA A 81 -8.59 0.80 -11.50
CA ALA A 81 -7.65 0.06 -10.66
C ALA A 81 -7.07 -1.15 -11.42
N SER A 82 -7.90 -1.90 -12.16
CA SER A 82 -7.42 -3.02 -12.97
C SER A 82 -6.45 -2.57 -14.07
N LYS A 83 -6.75 -1.46 -14.76
CA LYS A 83 -5.85 -0.87 -15.77
C LYS A 83 -4.50 -0.44 -15.20
N GLU A 84 -4.48 0.01 -13.94
CA GLU A 84 -3.26 0.38 -13.21
C GLU A 84 -2.61 -0.82 -12.48
N GLY A 85 -3.07 -2.04 -12.76
CA GLY A 85 -2.48 -3.28 -12.25
C GLY A 85 -2.69 -3.49 -10.75
N TYR A 86 -3.78 -2.98 -10.18
CA TYR A 86 -4.24 -3.40 -8.85
C TYR A 86 -4.96 -4.74 -8.97
N LYS A 87 -4.88 -5.55 -7.91
CA LYS A 87 -5.71 -6.76 -7.84
C LYS A 87 -7.15 -6.35 -7.60
N VAL A 88 -8.04 -6.80 -8.48
CA VAL A 88 -9.48 -6.61 -8.38
C VAL A 88 -10.13 -7.98 -8.53
N ASN A 89 -10.96 -8.36 -7.57
CA ASN A 89 -11.69 -9.63 -7.58
C ASN A 89 -12.98 -9.52 -6.75
N ASP A 90 -13.59 -10.67 -6.50
CA ASP A 90 -14.82 -10.91 -5.73
C ASP A 90 -14.55 -11.33 -4.27
N ASN A 91 -13.29 -11.31 -3.82
CA ASN A 91 -12.92 -11.79 -2.48
C ASN A 91 -12.60 -10.61 -1.54
N PRO A 92 -13.42 -10.35 -0.50
CA PRO A 92 -13.15 -9.31 0.48
C PRO A 92 -11.94 -9.66 1.35
N SER A 93 -11.22 -8.63 1.78
CA SER A 93 -10.15 -8.76 2.78
C SER A 93 -10.10 -7.47 3.60
N VAL A 94 -9.57 -7.55 4.83
CA VAL A 94 -9.35 -6.36 5.65
C VAL A 94 -8.41 -5.42 4.90
N GLY A 95 -8.78 -4.14 4.81
CA GLY A 95 -8.02 -3.14 4.06
C GLY A 95 -8.39 -3.03 2.59
N SER A 96 -9.23 -3.93 2.04
CA SER A 96 -9.70 -3.80 0.67
C SER A 96 -10.82 -2.75 0.55
N ILE A 97 -11.07 -2.34 -0.69
CA ILE A 97 -12.13 -1.39 -1.03
C ILE A 97 -13.27 -2.17 -1.65
N LEU A 98 -14.42 -2.19 -0.98
CA LEU A 98 -15.68 -2.64 -1.57
C LEU A 98 -16.14 -1.58 -2.56
N GLN A 99 -16.42 -2.00 -3.79
CA GLN A 99 -16.89 -1.14 -4.88
C GLN A 99 -18.21 -1.67 -5.43
N TYR A 100 -19.20 -0.79 -5.50
CA TYR A 100 -20.49 -1.03 -6.13
C TYR A 100 -20.64 -0.15 -7.37
N PRO A 101 -20.71 -0.72 -8.59
CA PRO A 101 -20.71 0.07 -9.81
C PRO A 101 -22.08 0.69 -10.15
N LYS A 102 -23.18 0.18 -9.57
CA LYS A 102 -24.54 0.61 -9.94
C LYS A 102 -24.88 1.97 -9.32
N GLY A 103 -25.74 2.73 -9.99
CA GLY A 103 -26.14 4.09 -9.62
C GLY A 103 -25.39 5.17 -10.41
N GLN A 104 -25.79 6.44 -10.25
CA GLN A 104 -25.25 7.56 -11.04
C GLN A 104 -23.73 7.72 -10.90
N HIS A 105 -23.21 7.55 -9.68
CA HIS A 105 -21.79 7.70 -9.34
C HIS A 105 -21.14 6.40 -8.83
N GLY A 106 -21.92 5.33 -8.64
CA GLY A 106 -21.48 4.15 -7.89
C GLY A 106 -21.27 4.43 -6.40
N HIS A 107 -20.71 3.48 -5.67
CA HIS A 107 -20.35 3.65 -4.27
C HIS A 107 -19.08 2.86 -3.91
N VAL A 108 -18.31 3.38 -2.95
CA VAL A 108 -17.15 2.68 -2.39
C VAL A 108 -17.15 2.73 -0.87
N ALA A 109 -16.65 1.68 -0.25
CA ALA A 109 -16.48 1.56 1.20
C ALA A 109 -15.16 0.89 1.54
N TYR A 110 -14.61 1.22 2.70
CA TYR A 110 -13.43 0.57 3.27
C TYR A 110 -13.85 -0.67 4.05
N VAL A 111 -13.24 -1.83 3.77
CA VAL A 111 -13.49 -3.07 4.51
C VAL A 111 -12.64 -3.12 5.78
N ASP A 112 -13.28 -2.87 6.91
CA ASP A 112 -12.64 -2.86 8.23
C ASP A 112 -12.50 -4.26 8.81
N LYS A 113 -13.50 -5.11 8.59
CA LYS A 113 -13.51 -6.48 9.10
C LYS A 113 -14.27 -7.41 8.17
N VAL A 114 -13.71 -8.61 7.97
CA VAL A 114 -14.43 -9.78 7.45
C VAL A 114 -14.84 -10.62 8.67
N ASN A 115 -16.14 -10.76 8.92
CA ASN A 115 -16.66 -11.51 10.07
C ASN A 115 -16.64 -13.02 9.79
N HIS A 116 -16.74 -13.81 10.87
CA HIS A 116 -16.71 -15.27 10.76
C HIS A 116 -17.92 -15.84 10.00
N ASP A 117 -19.05 -15.13 10.03
CA ASP A 117 -20.29 -15.49 9.32
C ASP A 117 -20.30 -15.06 7.84
N GLY A 118 -19.18 -14.54 7.31
CA GLY A 118 -19.06 -14.03 5.95
C GLY A 118 -19.54 -12.60 5.75
N SER A 119 -20.19 -11.98 6.75
CA SER A 119 -20.58 -10.57 6.67
C SER A 119 -19.37 -9.63 6.77
N LEU A 120 -19.51 -8.40 6.29
CA LEU A 120 -18.45 -7.39 6.36
C LEU A 120 -18.84 -6.24 7.28
N THR A 121 -17.89 -5.74 8.05
CA THR A 121 -17.97 -4.40 8.65
C THR A 121 -17.26 -3.43 7.73
N VAL A 122 -17.96 -2.40 7.28
CA VAL A 122 -17.40 -1.40 6.36
C VAL A 122 -17.60 0.01 6.90
N PHE A 123 -16.71 0.91 6.50
CA PHE A 123 -16.89 2.34 6.66
C PHE A 123 -16.98 3.03 5.30
N ASP A 124 -17.98 3.88 5.13
CA ASP A 124 -18.12 4.76 3.98
C ASP A 124 -18.61 6.15 4.41
N MET A 125 -18.46 7.13 3.51
CA MET A 125 -18.97 8.47 3.71
C MET A 125 -20.09 8.76 2.72
N ASN A 126 -21.06 9.57 3.12
CA ASN A 126 -22.19 9.97 2.28
C ASN A 126 -23.08 8.80 1.84
N TYR A 127 -23.14 7.74 2.64
CA TYR A 127 -24.06 6.63 2.42
C TYR A 127 -25.47 6.96 2.94
N ARG A 128 -25.58 7.51 4.16
CA ARG A 128 -26.85 7.93 4.76
C ARG A 128 -27.18 9.40 4.54
N LYS A 129 -26.18 10.27 4.77
CA LYS A 129 -26.31 11.73 4.66
C LYS A 129 -24.99 12.35 4.19
N PRO A 130 -25.04 13.52 3.52
CA PRO A 130 -23.83 14.26 3.14
C PRO A 130 -22.84 14.43 4.29
N TYR A 131 -21.56 14.18 4.01
CA TYR A 131 -20.43 14.31 4.96
C TYR A 131 -20.45 13.38 6.18
N GLU A 132 -21.42 12.46 6.29
CA GLU A 132 -21.48 11.50 7.40
C GLU A 132 -20.64 10.26 7.09
N VAL A 133 -19.71 9.91 7.98
CA VAL A 133 -19.05 8.59 7.99
C VAL A 133 -19.98 7.60 8.67
N THR A 134 -20.36 6.55 7.95
CA THR A 134 -21.22 5.48 8.44
C THR A 134 -20.42 4.20 8.63
N LYS A 135 -20.47 3.61 9.82
CA LYS A 135 -20.14 2.21 10.04
C LYS A 135 -21.37 1.37 9.74
N ARG A 136 -21.27 0.40 8.83
CA ARG A 136 -22.40 -0.50 8.52
C ARG A 136 -21.96 -1.94 8.28
N THR A 137 -22.92 -2.83 8.43
CA THR A 137 -22.78 -4.24 8.07
C THR A 137 -23.22 -4.46 6.63
N VAL A 138 -22.42 -5.18 5.85
CA VAL A 138 -22.82 -5.81 4.60
C VAL A 138 -23.08 -7.27 4.93
N TYR A 139 -24.31 -7.73 4.71
CA TYR A 139 -24.65 -9.12 4.99
C TYR A 139 -24.00 -10.05 3.96
N GLU A 140 -23.75 -11.29 4.37
CA GLU A 140 -23.05 -12.30 3.55
C GLU A 140 -23.68 -12.46 2.16
N TYR A 141 -25.02 -12.53 2.07
CA TYR A 141 -25.73 -12.65 0.79
C TYR A 141 -25.54 -11.47 -0.19
N GLN A 142 -24.96 -10.36 0.25
CA GLN A 142 -24.66 -9.19 -0.57
C GLN A 142 -23.20 -9.15 -1.02
N VAL A 143 -22.31 -9.91 -0.38
CA VAL A 143 -20.85 -9.79 -0.54
C VAL A 143 -20.43 -10.01 -2.00
N ASP A 144 -21.12 -10.90 -2.70
CA ASP A 144 -20.87 -11.24 -4.10
C ASP A 144 -21.44 -10.22 -5.11
N GLU A 145 -22.15 -9.18 -4.65
CA GLU A 145 -22.63 -8.09 -5.50
C GLU A 145 -21.57 -7.02 -5.79
N PHE A 146 -20.40 -7.12 -5.16
CA PHE A 146 -19.37 -6.08 -5.16
C PHE A 146 -18.07 -6.54 -5.80
N ASN A 147 -17.29 -5.57 -6.29
CA ASN A 147 -15.88 -5.77 -6.58
C ASN A 147 -15.04 -5.37 -5.36
N TYR A 148 -13.92 -6.05 -5.16
CA TYR A 148 -12.94 -5.74 -4.12
C TYR A 148 -11.62 -5.34 -4.76
N ILE A 149 -11.23 -4.10 -4.54
CA ILE A 149 -9.93 -3.56 -4.98
C ILE A 149 -8.97 -3.72 -3.82
N HIS A 150 -7.80 -4.32 -4.07
CA HIS A 150 -6.77 -4.55 -3.06
C HIS A 150 -5.66 -3.51 -3.23
N PRO A 151 -5.54 -2.54 -2.30
CA PRO A 151 -4.51 -1.49 -2.34
C PRO A 151 -3.10 -2.06 -2.32
N LYS A 152 -2.15 -1.32 -2.89
CA LYS A 152 -0.71 -1.64 -2.84
C LYS A 152 -0.10 -0.97 -1.62
N LYS A 153 0.97 -1.53 -1.04
CA LYS A 153 1.70 -0.84 0.04
C LYS A 153 2.31 0.46 -0.45
N ASN A 154 2.20 1.54 0.33
CA ASN A 154 2.90 2.78 0.05
C ASN A 154 4.33 2.72 0.58
N GLN A 155 5.30 2.45 -0.29
CA GLN A 155 6.71 2.34 0.11
C GLN A 155 7.33 3.69 0.50
N SER A 156 6.76 4.81 0.05
CA SER A 156 7.28 6.17 0.31
C SER A 156 7.05 6.70 1.73
N GLU A 157 6.30 5.99 2.59
CA GLU A 157 6.10 6.36 4.00
C GLU A 157 7.07 5.67 4.97
N ASN A 158 7.90 4.74 4.47
CA ASN A 158 8.90 4.01 5.28
C ASN A 158 10.34 4.50 5.04
N ALA A 159 10.51 5.67 4.42
CA ALA A 159 11.81 6.29 4.11
C ALA A 159 12.08 7.51 5.00
#